data_AF-R1DWL0-F1
#
_entry.id   AF-R1DWL0-F1
#
_cell.length_a   1.000
_cell.length_b   1.000
_cell.length_c   1.000
_cell.angle_alpha   90.00
_cell.angle_beta   90.00
_cell.angle_gamma   90.00
#
_symmetry.space_group_name_H-M   'P 1'
#
loop_
_entity.id
_entity.type
_entity.pdbx_description
1 polymer ?
#
loop_
_entity_poly.entity_id
_entity_poly.type
_entity_poly.pdbx_seq_one_letter_code
_entity_poly.pdbx_strand_id
1 'polypeptide(L)'
;VLLCTDIAARGLNLDGVHWVVQYDPPQDHSEYVHRVGRTARLGQQGRALLFLQPSERGYLELLQGAGVSLDELKFASVQQALCGRNATSRDVYMTELALQKQLESTVATEPLLHGLAAGAYQSFLRAYSAHSKAEKRVLHVSQLHLGHLAKSFALQETPSLISRQQAK
;
A
#
# COMPACT_ATOMS: atom_id res chain seq x y z
N VAL A 1 -11.34 7.25 10.37
CA VAL A 1 -10.56 6.36 9.48
C VAL A 1 -10.14 5.16 10.30
N LEU A 2 -10.33 3.95 9.81
CA LEU A 2 -9.88 2.70 10.44
C LEU A 2 -8.77 2.10 9.57
N LEU A 3 -7.66 1.69 10.19
CA LEU A 3 -6.60 0.94 9.57
C LEU A 3 -6.63 -0.49 10.11
N CYS A 4 -6.70 -1.49 9.24
CA CYS A 4 -6.83 -2.88 9.64
C CYS A 4 -6.24 -3.82 8.58
N THR A 5 -5.71 -4.96 9.03
CA THR A 5 -5.40 -6.11 8.17
C THR A 5 -6.65 -6.99 8.00
N ASP A 6 -6.62 -7.95 7.07
CA ASP A 6 -7.76 -8.85 6.82
C ASP A 6 -8.21 -9.60 8.09
N ILE A 7 -7.25 -10.01 8.92
CA ILE A 7 -7.54 -10.70 10.19
C ILE A 7 -8.27 -9.76 11.14
N ALA A 8 -7.78 -8.54 11.31
CA ALA A 8 -8.38 -7.57 12.22
C ALA A 8 -9.76 -7.09 11.75
N ALA A 9 -10.02 -7.11 10.44
CA ALA A 9 -11.29 -6.68 9.86
C ALA A 9 -12.40 -7.75 9.91
N ARG A 10 -12.05 -9.03 10.09
CA ARG A 10 -13.02 -10.13 10.12
C ARG A 10 -13.96 -9.98 11.32
N GLY A 11 -15.26 -10.13 11.08
CA GLY A 11 -16.29 -10.00 12.10
C GLY A 11 -16.68 -8.56 12.45
N LEU A 12 -15.99 -7.55 11.90
CA LEU A 12 -16.40 -6.16 12.06
C LEU A 12 -17.61 -5.85 11.16
N ASN A 13 -18.72 -5.46 11.78
CA ASN A 13 -19.86 -4.86 11.08
C ASN A 13 -19.73 -3.33 11.14
N LEU A 14 -19.21 -2.74 10.08
CA LEU A 14 -19.05 -1.29 9.94
C LEU A 14 -20.17 -0.75 9.06
N ASP A 15 -21.04 0.08 9.62
CA ASP A 15 -22.10 0.75 8.89
C ASP A 15 -21.60 2.10 8.34
N GLY A 16 -22.11 2.52 7.18
CA GLY A 16 -21.78 3.84 6.60
C GLY A 16 -20.35 3.99 6.09
N VAL A 17 -19.66 2.90 5.75
CA VAL A 17 -18.34 2.97 5.10
C VAL A 17 -18.51 3.56 3.70
N HIS A 18 -17.95 4.75 3.46
CA HIS A 18 -17.99 5.40 2.14
C HIS A 18 -16.81 5.01 1.24
N TRP A 19 -15.67 4.72 1.87
CA TRP A 19 -14.42 4.42 1.17
C TRP A 19 -13.74 3.19 1.79
N VAL A 20 -13.34 2.27 0.91
CA VAL A 20 -12.39 1.20 1.23
C VAL A 20 -11.11 1.49 0.46
N VAL A 21 -10.02 1.73 1.18
CA VAL A 21 -8.70 1.96 0.58
C VAL A 21 -7.82 0.75 0.88
N GLN A 22 -7.38 0.07 -0.17
CA GLN A 22 -6.48 -1.07 -0.10
C GLN A 22 -5.09 -0.59 -0.46
N TYR A 23 -4.21 -0.56 0.52
CA TYR A 23 -2.84 -0.06 0.35
C TYR A 23 -1.95 -1.03 -0.45
N ASP A 24 -2.24 -2.32 -0.33
CA ASP A 24 -1.58 -3.41 -1.04
C ASP A 24 -2.62 -4.43 -1.56
N PRO A 25 -2.29 -5.18 -2.61
CA PRO A 25 -3.08 -6.33 -3.04
C PRO A 25 -3.25 -7.33 -1.89
N PRO A 26 -4.43 -7.93 -1.72
CA PRO A 26 -4.60 -9.04 -0.78
C PRO A 26 -3.79 -10.27 -1.19
N GLN A 27 -3.54 -11.16 -0.22
CA GLN A 27 -2.82 -12.42 -0.43
C GLN A 27 -3.51 -13.36 -1.43
N ASP A 28 -4.82 -13.20 -1.59
CA ASP A 28 -5.68 -13.89 -2.54
C ASP A 28 -6.69 -12.91 -3.14
N HIS A 29 -6.85 -12.88 -4.47
CA HIS A 29 -7.79 -11.96 -5.12
C HIS A 29 -9.26 -12.15 -4.70
N SER A 30 -9.65 -13.31 -4.16
CA SER A 30 -11.00 -13.47 -3.58
C SER A 30 -11.23 -12.55 -2.37
N GLU A 31 -10.17 -12.24 -1.61
CA GLU A 31 -10.26 -11.31 -0.48
C GLU A 31 -10.48 -9.86 -0.93
N TYR A 32 -10.08 -9.48 -2.15
CA TYR A 32 -10.38 -8.16 -2.71
C TYR A 32 -11.89 -7.91 -2.69
N VAL A 33 -12.69 -8.88 -3.14
CA VAL A 33 -14.16 -8.80 -3.17
C VAL A 33 -14.71 -8.65 -1.75
N HIS A 34 -14.16 -9.39 -0.78
CA HIS A 34 -14.56 -9.28 0.63
C HIS A 34 -14.22 -7.93 1.27
N ARG A 35 -13.10 -7.30 0.86
CA ARG A 35 -12.67 -5.97 1.30
C ARG A 35 -13.60 -4.90 0.74
N VAL A 36 -13.87 -4.89 -0.57
CA VAL A 36 -14.75 -3.88 -1.18
C VAL A 36 -16.21 -4.05 -0.76
N GLY A 37 -16.65 -5.26 -0.41
CA GLY A 37 -17.97 -5.53 0.15
C GLY A 37 -18.23 -4.88 1.53
N ARG A 38 -17.23 -4.19 2.12
CA ARG A 38 -17.41 -3.40 3.35
C ARG A 38 -18.09 -2.06 3.11
N THR A 39 -18.03 -1.54 1.88
CA THR A 39 -18.72 -0.31 1.45
C THR A 39 -19.97 -0.66 0.63
N ALA A 40 -20.76 0.36 0.25
CA ALA A 40 -21.94 0.20 -0.61
C ALA A 40 -22.99 -0.82 -0.09
N ARG A 41 -23.17 -0.87 1.24
CA ARG A 41 -24.11 -1.79 1.90
C ARG A 41 -25.48 -1.13 2.05
N LEU A 42 -26.54 -1.93 2.13
CA LEU A 42 -27.92 -1.48 2.38
C LEU A 42 -28.41 -0.41 1.38
N GLY A 43 -28.08 -0.58 0.10
CA GLY A 43 -28.50 0.33 -0.98
C GLY A 43 -27.74 1.66 -1.02
N GLN A 44 -26.74 1.87 -0.14
CA GLN A 44 -25.88 3.05 -0.18
C GLN A 44 -24.84 2.93 -1.29
N GLN A 45 -24.34 4.09 -1.75
CA GLN A 45 -23.19 4.14 -2.65
C GLN A 45 -21.89 3.98 -1.86
N GLY A 46 -20.84 3.55 -2.56
CA GLY A 46 -19.55 3.29 -1.96
C GLY A 46 -18.42 3.34 -2.98
N ARG A 47 -17.20 3.57 -2.51
CA ARG A 47 -16.02 3.68 -3.37
C ARG A 47 -14.90 2.79 -2.83
N ALA A 48 -14.17 2.18 -3.75
CA ALA A 48 -12.99 1.39 -3.42
C ALA A 48 -11.80 1.90 -4.23
N LEU A 49 -10.63 1.95 -3.59
CA LEU A 49 -9.36 2.28 -4.22
C LEU A 49 -8.35 1.19 -3.88
N LEU A 50 -7.62 0.71 -4.89
CA LEU A 50 -6.50 -0.21 -4.72
C LEU A 50 -5.25 0.48 -5.26
N PHE A 51 -4.22 0.56 -4.43
CA PHE A 51 -2.89 0.96 -4.89
C PHE A 51 -2.18 -0.24 -5.50
N LEU A 52 -1.56 -0.03 -6.66
CA LEU A 52 -0.71 -1.00 -7.34
C LEU A 52 0.61 -0.33 -7.72
N GLN A 53 1.71 -1.05 -7.53
CA GLN A 53 2.99 -0.70 -8.10
C GLN A 53 3.00 -1.00 -9.61
N PRO A 54 3.86 -0.34 -10.41
CA PRO A 54 3.98 -0.64 -11.84
C PRO A 54 4.24 -2.13 -12.15
N SER A 55 5.01 -2.81 -11.30
CA SER A 55 5.29 -4.25 -11.38
C SER A 55 4.06 -5.14 -11.11
N GLU A 56 3.05 -4.61 -10.44
CA GLU A 56 1.85 -5.34 -10.03
C GLU A 56 0.70 -5.21 -11.04
N ARG A 57 0.91 -4.52 -12.18
CA ARG A 57 -0.13 -4.24 -13.18
C ARG A 57 -0.85 -5.50 -13.68
N GLY A 58 -0.16 -6.64 -13.74
CA GLY A 58 -0.77 -7.93 -14.12
C GLY A 58 -1.88 -8.40 -13.17
N TYR A 59 -1.96 -7.85 -11.95
CA TYR A 59 -2.99 -8.19 -10.97
C TYR A 59 -4.39 -7.75 -11.45
N LEU A 60 -4.45 -6.73 -12.32
CA LEU A 60 -5.68 -6.28 -12.96
C LEU A 60 -6.33 -7.39 -13.79
N GLU A 61 -5.54 -8.23 -14.46
CA GLU A 61 -6.05 -9.34 -15.28
C GLU A 61 -6.68 -10.42 -14.39
N LEU A 62 -6.12 -10.65 -13.20
CA LEU A 62 -6.68 -11.59 -12.23
C LEU A 62 -8.03 -11.09 -11.69
N LEU A 63 -8.11 -9.80 -11.35
CA LEU A 63 -9.36 -9.18 -10.90
C LEU A 63 -10.42 -9.17 -12.01
N GLN A 64 -10.04 -8.88 -13.26
CA GLN A 64 -10.93 -8.96 -14.41
C GLN A 64 -11.43 -10.39 -14.64
N GLY A 65 -10.56 -11.39 -14.51
CA GLY A 65 -10.93 -12.81 -14.56
C GLY A 65 -11.93 -13.21 -13.46
N ALA A 66 -11.90 -12.53 -12.32
CA ALA A 66 -12.86 -12.67 -11.23
C ALA A 66 -14.14 -11.81 -11.41
N GLY A 67 -14.32 -11.15 -12.55
CA GLY A 67 -15.49 -10.34 -12.86
C GLY A 67 -15.47 -8.91 -12.31
N VAL A 68 -14.32 -8.43 -11.83
CA VAL A 68 -14.17 -7.06 -11.31
C VAL A 68 -13.80 -6.11 -12.45
N SER A 69 -14.59 -5.04 -12.63
CA SER A 69 -14.26 -3.93 -13.53
C SER A 69 -13.59 -2.80 -12.73
N LEU A 70 -12.51 -2.25 -13.26
CA LEU A 70 -11.65 -1.28 -12.58
C LEU A 70 -11.33 -0.12 -13.52
N ASP A 71 -11.43 1.10 -13.01
CA ASP A 71 -10.99 2.31 -13.71
C ASP A 71 -9.66 2.80 -13.13
N GLU A 72 -8.68 3.04 -14.00
CA GLU A 72 -7.35 3.52 -13.59
C GLU A 72 -7.42 5.01 -13.18
N LEU A 73 -7.09 5.30 -11.91
CA LEU A 73 -6.88 6.66 -11.45
C LEU A 73 -5.40 7.03 -11.53
N LYS A 74 -5.06 7.98 -12.40
CA LYS A 74 -3.68 8.45 -12.54
C LYS A 74 -3.18 9.11 -11.25
N PHE A 75 -2.03 8.67 -10.77
CA PHE A 75 -1.43 9.21 -9.55
C PHE A 75 -1.14 10.72 -9.65
N ALA A 76 -0.75 11.21 -10.84
CA ALA A 76 -0.58 12.65 -11.12
C ALA A 76 -1.81 13.49 -10.75
N SER A 77 -3.01 12.97 -11.01
CA SER A 77 -4.26 13.66 -10.66
C SER A 77 -4.46 13.74 -9.14
N VAL A 78 -4.04 12.70 -8.42
CA VAL A 78 -4.11 12.66 -6.95
C VAL A 78 -3.08 13.62 -6.36
N GLN A 79 -1.83 13.58 -6.84
CA GLN A 79 -0.75 14.48 -6.43
C GLN A 79 -1.16 15.95 -6.61
N GLN A 80 -1.75 16.29 -7.76
CA GLN A 80 -2.27 17.62 -8.05
C GLN A 80 -3.39 18.03 -7.09
N ALA A 81 -4.32 17.12 -6.79
CA ALA A 81 -5.41 17.40 -5.87
C ALA A 81 -4.92 17.67 -4.44
N LEU A 82 -3.87 16.97 -4.01
CA LEU A 82 -3.26 17.12 -2.67
C LEU A 82 -2.42 18.40 -2.55
N CYS A 83 -1.65 18.75 -3.59
CA CYS A 83 -0.80 19.95 -3.59
C CYS A 83 -1.58 21.24 -3.92
N GLY A 84 -2.83 21.10 -4.38
CA GLY A 84 -3.72 22.21 -4.75
C GLY A 84 -3.93 22.32 -6.26
N ARG A 85 -5.13 22.75 -6.68
CA ARG A 85 -5.56 22.77 -8.10
C ARG A 85 -4.64 23.52 -9.05
N ASN A 86 -3.87 24.50 -8.55
CA ASN A 86 -2.96 25.33 -9.34
C ASN A 86 -1.48 24.98 -9.12
N ALA A 87 -1.17 23.91 -8.39
CA ALA A 87 0.22 23.48 -8.18
C ALA A 87 0.87 23.13 -9.53
N THR A 88 2.09 23.58 -9.75
CA THR A 88 2.87 23.16 -10.91
C THR A 88 3.48 21.78 -10.67
N SER A 89 3.99 21.12 -11.71
CA SER A 89 4.75 19.86 -11.55
C SER A 89 5.95 20.03 -10.63
N ARG A 90 6.55 21.23 -10.60
CA ARG A 90 7.64 21.56 -9.67
C ARG A 90 7.14 21.59 -8.22
N ASP A 91 5.99 22.19 -7.96
CA ASP A 91 5.43 22.29 -6.60
C ASP A 91 5.08 20.91 -6.04
N VAL A 92 4.50 20.05 -6.88
CA VAL A 92 4.22 18.65 -6.55
C VAL A 92 5.51 17.92 -6.16
N TYR A 93 6.52 17.98 -7.03
CA TYR A 93 7.82 17.35 -6.78
C TYR A 93 8.48 17.86 -5.49
N MET A 94 8.45 19.18 -5.26
CA MET A 94 9.02 19.78 -4.06
C MET A 94 8.29 19.34 -2.79
N THR A 95 6.97 19.20 -2.86
CA THR A 95 6.14 18.73 -1.74
C THR A 95 6.44 17.27 -1.40
N GLU A 96 6.55 16.40 -2.41
CA GLU A 96 6.93 15.00 -2.23
C GLU A 96 8.32 14.85 -1.64
N LEU A 97 9.28 15.61 -2.16
CA LEU A 97 10.65 15.60 -1.66
C LEU A 97 10.71 16.08 -0.21
N ALA A 98 9.97 17.14 0.14
CA ALA A 98 9.90 17.67 1.49
C ALA A 98 9.28 16.65 2.45
N LEU A 99 8.16 16.03 2.06
CA LEU A 99 7.48 15.01 2.85
C LEU A 99 8.38 13.79 3.07
N GLN A 100 9.02 13.28 2.02
CA GLN A 100 9.94 12.14 2.12
C GLN A 100 11.09 12.45 3.08
N LYS A 101 11.74 13.61 2.95
CA LYS A 101 12.84 14.03 3.83
C LYS A 101 12.40 14.18 5.28
N GLN A 102 11.19 14.72 5.52
CA GLN A 102 10.67 14.89 6.86
C GLN A 102 10.41 13.53 7.53
N LEU A 103 9.82 12.58 6.81
CA LEU A 103 9.59 11.23 7.31
C LEU A 103 10.91 10.49 7.58
N GLU A 104 11.83 10.50 6.62
CA GLU A 104 13.16 9.90 6.75
C GLU A 104 13.94 10.50 7.93
N SER A 105 13.89 11.82 8.11
CA SER A 105 14.53 12.48 9.25
C SER A 105 13.90 12.06 10.56
N THR A 106 12.56 12.03 10.63
CA THR A 106 11.83 11.67 11.87
C THR A 106 12.14 10.24 12.29
N VAL A 107 12.10 9.29 11.35
CA VAL A 107 12.41 7.88 11.60
C VAL A 107 13.88 7.69 11.97
N ALA A 108 14.81 8.41 11.32
CA ALA A 108 16.23 8.30 11.62
C ALA A 108 16.60 8.86 13.01
N THR A 109 15.91 9.89 13.48
CA THR A 109 16.23 10.54 14.77
C THR A 109 15.59 9.87 15.99
N GLU A 110 14.56 9.06 15.81
CA GLU A 110 13.79 8.45 16.90
C GLU A 110 14.00 6.93 16.91
N PRO A 111 14.80 6.37 17.84
CA PRO A 111 15.16 4.94 17.84
C PRO A 111 13.97 4.00 17.88
N LEU A 112 12.89 4.38 18.59
CA LEU A 112 11.67 3.58 18.64
C LEU A 112 10.98 3.53 17.27
N LEU A 113 10.87 4.66 16.58
CA LEU A 113 10.27 4.72 15.25
C LEU A 113 11.12 3.99 14.21
N HIS A 114 12.44 4.10 14.30
CA HIS A 114 13.36 3.32 13.47
C HIS A 114 13.14 1.82 13.61
N GLY A 115 13.12 1.31 14.85
CA GLY A 115 12.88 -0.10 15.13
C GLY A 115 11.52 -0.59 14.60
N LEU A 116 10.46 0.22 14.76
CA LEU A 116 9.13 -0.07 14.22
C LEU A 116 9.13 -0.07 12.68
N ALA A 117 9.79 0.90 12.03
CA ALA A 117 9.89 0.98 10.58
C ALA A 117 10.64 -0.23 9.99
N ALA A 118 11.77 -0.62 10.59
CA ALA A 118 12.50 -1.83 10.21
C ALA A 118 11.63 -3.09 10.38
N GLY A 119 10.90 -3.20 11.48
CA GLY A 119 9.96 -4.31 11.73
C GLY A 119 8.79 -4.34 10.75
N ALA A 120 8.26 -3.18 10.38
CA ALA A 120 7.19 -3.05 9.39
C ALA A 120 7.67 -3.45 7.99
N TYR A 121 8.86 -2.99 7.57
CA TYR A 121 9.48 -3.39 6.31
C TYR A 121 9.65 -4.92 6.19
N GLN A 122 10.20 -5.56 7.23
CA GLN A 122 10.35 -7.03 7.24
C GLN A 122 9.00 -7.75 7.25
N SER A 123 8.03 -7.23 8.00
CA SER A 123 6.68 -7.81 8.06
C SER A 123 5.98 -7.70 6.71
N PHE A 124 6.15 -6.60 5.99
CA PHE A 124 5.67 -6.43 4.62
C PHE A 124 6.30 -7.47 3.70
N LEU A 125 7.63 -7.65 3.70
CA LEU A 125 8.29 -8.66 2.86
C LEU A 125 7.79 -10.08 3.13
N ARG A 126 7.58 -10.42 4.41
CA ARG A 126 7.00 -11.71 4.80
C ARG A 126 5.58 -11.87 4.29
N ALA A 127 4.73 -10.86 4.49
CA ALA A 127 3.34 -10.86 4.02
C ALA A 127 3.26 -10.96 2.49
N TYR A 128 4.10 -10.20 1.78
CA TYR A 128 4.17 -10.20 0.32
C TYR A 128 4.71 -11.54 -0.23
N SER A 129 5.62 -12.19 0.48
CA SER A 129 6.09 -13.53 0.11
C SER A 129 5.04 -14.63 0.33
N ALA A 130 3.98 -14.34 1.08
CA ALA A 130 2.91 -15.26 1.43
C ALA A 130 1.71 -15.21 0.47
N HIS A 131 1.75 -14.40 -0.59
CA HIS A 131 0.77 -14.44 -1.68
C HIS A 131 0.54 -15.87 -2.20
N SER A 132 -0.69 -16.16 -2.63
CA SER A 132 -1.06 -17.48 -3.14
C SER A 132 -0.23 -17.86 -4.38
N LYS A 133 -0.20 -19.15 -4.73
CA LYS A 133 0.51 -19.62 -5.93
C LYS A 133 -0.02 -18.97 -7.22
N ALA A 134 -1.31 -18.67 -7.28
CA ALA A 134 -1.92 -18.00 -8.42
C ALA A 134 -1.42 -16.56 -8.52
N GLU A 135 -1.43 -15.85 -7.38
CA GLU A 135 -1.00 -14.45 -7.29
C GLU A 135 0.49 -14.27 -7.56
N LYS A 136 1.34 -15.19 -7.10
CA LYS A 136 2.81 -15.14 -7.26
C LYS A 136 3.30 -15.06 -8.69
N ARG A 137 2.45 -15.31 -9.70
CA ARG A 137 2.80 -15.04 -11.10
C ARG A 137 3.02 -13.55 -11.37
N VAL A 138 2.35 -12.69 -10.59
CA VAL A 138 2.45 -11.23 -10.68
C VAL A 138 3.05 -10.65 -9.39
N LEU A 139 2.59 -11.10 -8.23
CA LEU A 139 2.91 -10.57 -6.91
C LEU A 139 4.05 -11.36 -6.26
N HIS A 140 5.20 -11.44 -6.93
CA HIS A 140 6.38 -12.12 -6.41
C HIS A 140 7.38 -11.13 -5.80
N VAL A 141 7.95 -11.47 -4.64
CA VAL A 141 8.92 -10.60 -3.93
C VAL A 141 10.14 -10.23 -4.79
N SER A 142 10.52 -11.08 -5.74
CA SER A 142 11.63 -10.79 -6.67
C SER A 142 11.33 -9.67 -7.67
N GLN A 143 10.06 -9.31 -7.85
CA GLN A 143 9.65 -8.19 -8.69
C GLN A 143 9.71 -6.85 -7.94
N LEU A 144 9.92 -6.88 -6.63
CA LEU A 144 10.03 -5.68 -5.80
C LEU A 144 11.45 -5.12 -5.84
N HIS A 145 11.54 -3.80 -5.99
CA HIS A 145 12.79 -3.09 -5.76
C HIS A 145 12.98 -2.84 -4.24
N LEU A 146 13.68 -3.75 -3.57
CA LEU A 146 13.87 -3.73 -2.10
C LEU A 146 14.41 -2.40 -1.54
N GLY A 147 15.27 -1.70 -2.28
CA GLY A 147 15.77 -0.38 -1.88
C GLY A 147 14.70 0.72 -1.85
N HIS A 148 13.92 0.87 -2.93
CA HIS A 148 12.77 1.79 -2.98
C HIS A 148 11.71 1.42 -1.95
N LEU A 149 11.49 0.13 -1.71
CA LEU A 149 10.59 -0.32 -0.67
C LEU A 149 11.09 0.08 0.72
N ALA A 150 12.36 -0.15 1.06
CA ALA A 150 12.93 0.33 2.32
C ALA A 150 12.74 1.85 2.50
N LYS A 151 12.96 2.61 1.42
CA LYS A 151 12.73 4.05 1.38
C LYS A 151 11.26 4.43 1.61
N SER A 152 10.28 3.63 1.18
CA SER A 152 8.86 3.90 1.47
C SER A 152 8.48 3.64 2.95
N PHE A 153 9.31 2.92 3.69
CA PHE A 153 9.24 2.83 5.16
C PHE A 153 10.11 3.92 5.85
N ALA A 154 10.59 4.90 5.09
CA ALA A 154 11.46 5.99 5.56
C ALA A 154 12.81 5.51 6.15
N LEU A 155 13.26 4.31 5.76
CA LEU A 155 14.57 3.76 6.10
C LEU A 155 15.62 4.27 5.09
N GLN A 156 16.80 4.62 5.60
CA GLN A 156 17.89 5.16 4.77
C GLN A 156 18.98 4.10 4.49
N GLU A 157 18.95 3.00 5.23
CA GLU A 157 19.89 1.91 5.13
C GLU A 157 19.60 0.98 3.95
N THR A 158 20.62 0.24 3.53
CA THR A 158 20.43 -0.79 2.52
C THR A 158 19.62 -1.97 3.10
N PRO A 159 18.85 -2.69 2.25
CA PRO A 159 18.07 -3.86 2.68
C PRO A 159 18.85 -4.88 3.51
N SER A 160 20.11 -5.10 3.18
CA SER A 160 21.00 -6.04 3.88
C SER A 160 21.37 -5.59 5.30
N LEU A 161 21.50 -4.28 5.54
CA LEU A 161 21.76 -3.73 6.86
C LEU A 161 20.52 -3.79 7.74
N ILE A 162 19.34 -3.45 7.19
CA ILE A 162 18.06 -3.51 7.91
C ILE A 162 17.80 -4.92 8.45
N SER A 163 18.02 -5.95 7.62
CA SER A 163 17.83 -7.35 8.04
C SER A 163 18.79 -7.81 9.14
N ARG A 164 19.99 -7.22 9.27
CA ARG A 164 20.98 -7.59 10.29
C ARG A 164 20.70 -6.98 11.66
N GLN A 165 20.07 -5.80 11.71
CA GLN A 165 19.85 -5.06 12.96
C GLN A 165 18.78 -5.69 13.87
N GLN A 166 17.89 -6.54 13.33
CA GLN A 166 16.90 -7.29 14.12
C GLN A 166 17.32 -8.71 14.51
N ALA A 167 18.43 -9.23 13.97
CA ALA A 167 18.93 -10.55 14.32
C ALA A 167 19.73 -10.55 15.65
N LYS A 168 19.77 -9.41 16.34
CA LYS A 168 20.36 -9.19 17.66
C LYS A 168 19.26 -8.75 18.62
#